data_AF-A0AAW7VKR0-F1
#
_entry.id   AF-A0AAW7VKR0-F1
#
_cell.length_a   1.000
_cell.length_b   1.000
_cell.length_c   1.000
_cell.angle_alpha   90.00
_cell.angle_beta   90.00
_cell.angle_gamma   90.00
#
_symmetry.space_group_name_H-M   'P 1'
#
loop_
_entity.id
_entity.type
_entity.pdbx_description
1 polymer ?
#
loop_
_entity_poly.entity_id
_entity_poly.type
_entity_poly.pdbx_seq_one_letter_code
_entity_poly.pdbx_strand_id
1 'polypeptide(L)'
;NINIYDKNGVLVGVLDKAPMPDFSSATMNTGTLPPGDHTLYSPQYVVTAKHVNGSDIMSFGHIQNNYTVVGENNHNSLDIKTRRLNKIVTEVAPAEVSSVGAVNGAYQEGGRFTAF
;
A
#
# COMPACT_ATOMS: atom_id res chain seq x y z
N ASN A 1 0.68 22.01 0.46
CA ASN A 1 -0.51 22.82 0.12
C ASN A 1 -0.85 22.61 -1.34
N ILE A 2 -1.58 21.54 -1.63
CA ILE A 2 -2.07 21.25 -2.99
C ILE A 2 -3.57 21.59 -3.01
N ASN A 3 -3.96 22.57 -3.82
CA ASN A 3 -5.37 22.97 -3.95
C ASN A 3 -6.14 21.96 -4.80
N ILE A 4 -7.34 21.59 -4.34
CA ILE A 4 -8.27 20.73 -5.06
C ILE A 4 -9.41 21.62 -5.56
N TYR A 5 -9.73 21.51 -6.84
CA TYR A 5 -10.82 22.24 -7.49
C TYR A 5 -11.88 21.27 -8.01
N ASP A 6 -13.13 21.72 -8.03
CA ASP A 6 -14.19 21.01 -8.74
C ASP A 6 -14.05 21.17 -10.27
N LYS A 7 -14.94 20.52 -11.03
CA LYS A 7 -14.93 20.60 -12.51
C LYS A 7 -15.25 22.00 -13.06
N ASN A 8 -15.81 22.89 -12.25
CA ASN A 8 -16.10 24.28 -12.61
C ASN A 8 -14.94 25.23 -12.24
N GLY A 9 -13.86 24.72 -11.61
CA GLY A 9 -12.72 25.50 -11.16
C GLY A 9 -12.88 26.15 -9.79
N VAL A 10 -13.91 25.78 -9.02
CA VAL A 10 -14.12 26.29 -7.65
C VAL A 10 -13.26 25.50 -6.67
N LEU A 11 -12.56 26.20 -5.77
CA LEU A 11 -11.73 25.57 -4.73
C LEU A 11 -12.61 24.78 -3.75
N VAL A 12 -12.36 23.48 -3.60
CA VAL A 12 -13.11 22.58 -2.69
C VAL A 12 -12.30 22.17 -1.46
N GLY A 13 -10.98 22.28 -1.49
CA GLY A 13 -10.14 21.94 -0.36
C GLY A 13 -8.66 22.08 -0.66
N VAL A 14 -7.84 21.85 0.36
CA VAL A 14 -6.39 21.88 0.26
C VAL A 14 -5.82 20.64 0.95
N LEU A 15 -4.90 19.93 0.30
CA LEU A 15 -4.04 18.95 0.95
C LEU A 15 -2.87 19.71 1.59
N ASP A 16 -3.07 20.09 2.85
CA ASP A 16 -2.15 20.89 3.66
C ASP A 16 -1.78 20.25 5.02
N LYS A 17 -2.50 19.22 5.45
CA LYS A 17 -2.28 18.55 6.74
C LYS A 17 -0.97 17.74 6.81
N ALA A 18 -0.41 17.36 5.66
CA ALA A 18 0.87 16.66 5.53
C ALA A 18 1.46 16.87 4.11
N PRO A 19 2.77 16.65 3.91
CA PRO A 19 3.36 16.50 2.58
C PRO A 19 2.72 15.34 1.81
N MET A 20 2.80 15.38 0.47
CA MET A 20 2.30 14.28 -0.36
C MET A 20 3.12 13.00 -0.08
N PRO A 21 2.47 11.88 0.31
CA PRO A 21 3.17 10.63 0.53
C PRO A 21 3.61 10.00 -0.81
N ASP A 22 4.65 9.18 -0.75
CA ASP A 22 5.07 8.34 -1.86
C ASP A 22 4.29 7.01 -1.83
N PHE A 23 3.45 6.79 -2.85
CA PHE A 23 2.63 5.58 -2.98
C PHE A 23 3.27 4.48 -3.85
N SER A 24 4.55 4.63 -4.25
CA SER A 24 5.24 3.68 -5.13
C SER A 24 5.41 2.27 -4.54
N SER A 25 5.30 2.13 -3.22
CA SER A 25 5.28 0.85 -2.51
C SER A 25 4.03 0.00 -2.79
N ALA A 26 2.94 0.59 -3.30
CA ALA A 26 1.78 -0.15 -3.77
C ALA A 26 2.02 -0.71 -5.17
N THR A 27 1.49 -1.89 -5.46
CA THR A 27 1.67 -2.53 -6.76
C THR A 27 1.05 -1.72 -7.90
N MET A 28 1.84 -1.42 -8.93
CA MET A 28 1.41 -0.76 -10.16
C MET A 28 0.53 -1.68 -11.02
N ASN A 29 0.78 -2.99 -10.94
CA ASN A 29 0.02 -4.03 -11.63
C ASN A 29 0.14 -5.35 -10.86
N THR A 30 -0.86 -6.20 -10.98
CA THR A 30 -0.94 -7.48 -10.26
C THR A 30 -1.43 -8.61 -11.18
N GLY A 31 -1.15 -8.50 -12.49
CA GLY A 31 -1.52 -9.50 -13.49
C GLY A 31 -3.02 -9.50 -13.75
N THR A 32 -3.73 -10.53 -13.28
CA THR A 32 -5.20 -10.66 -13.41
C THR A 32 -5.96 -9.92 -12.32
N LEU A 33 -5.28 -9.50 -11.27
CA LEU A 33 -5.84 -8.71 -10.18
C LEU A 33 -5.79 -7.20 -10.49
N PRO A 34 -6.62 -6.37 -9.81
CA PRO A 34 -6.51 -4.92 -9.89
C PRO A 34 -5.19 -4.36 -9.33
N PRO A 35 -4.65 -3.27 -9.89
CA PRO A 35 -3.57 -2.50 -9.28
C PRO A 35 -3.88 -2.10 -7.83
N GLY A 36 -2.83 -1.98 -7.02
CA GLY A 36 -2.95 -1.59 -5.60
C GLY A 36 -3.34 -2.71 -4.63
N ASP A 37 -3.62 -3.94 -5.09
CA ASP A 37 -4.02 -5.05 -4.21
C ASP A 37 -2.93 -5.47 -3.21
N HIS A 38 -1.66 -5.17 -3.47
CA HIS A 38 -0.55 -5.51 -2.57
C HIS A 38 0.32 -4.27 -2.28
N THR A 39 0.89 -4.22 -1.08
CA THR A 39 1.83 -3.16 -0.67
C THR A 39 3.13 -3.77 -0.15
N LEU A 40 4.27 -3.31 -0.65
CA LEU A 40 5.60 -3.69 -0.20
C LEU A 40 5.89 -3.06 1.17
N TYR A 41 6.18 -3.88 2.18
CA TYR A 41 6.52 -3.39 3.55
C TYR A 41 7.91 -3.86 4.02
N SER A 42 8.52 -4.78 3.28
CA SER A 42 9.91 -5.20 3.44
C SER A 42 10.47 -5.48 2.04
N PRO A 43 11.79 -5.37 1.79
CA PRO A 43 12.35 -5.46 0.45
C PRO A 43 11.99 -6.74 -0.34
N GLN A 44 11.54 -7.83 0.31
CA GLN A 44 11.09 -9.06 -0.35
C GLN A 44 9.66 -9.50 0.03
N TYR A 45 8.90 -8.69 0.79
CA TYR A 45 7.57 -9.09 1.27
C TYR A 45 6.52 -8.02 1.07
N VAL A 46 5.35 -8.48 0.63
CA VAL A 46 4.16 -7.66 0.45
C VAL A 46 3.05 -8.08 1.40
N VAL A 47 2.12 -7.18 1.67
CA VAL A 47 0.91 -7.42 2.47
C VAL A 47 -0.34 -7.20 1.61
N THR A 48 -1.38 -7.98 1.88
CA THR A 48 -2.70 -7.86 1.24
C THR A 48 -3.78 -8.48 2.16
N ALA A 49 -5.06 -8.32 1.81
CA ALA A 49 -6.14 -9.04 2.49
C ALA A 49 -6.05 -10.55 2.21
N LYS A 50 -6.41 -11.38 3.18
CA LYS A 50 -6.23 -12.85 3.06
C LYS A 50 -7.09 -13.44 1.94
N HIS A 51 -8.28 -12.90 1.72
CA HIS A 51 -9.17 -13.36 0.64
C HIS A 51 -8.72 -12.99 -0.77
N VAL A 52 -7.73 -12.09 -0.94
CA VAL A 52 -7.19 -11.71 -2.26
C VAL A 52 -6.33 -12.85 -2.80
N ASN A 53 -6.80 -13.46 -3.88
CA ASN A 53 -6.17 -14.60 -4.57
C ASN A 53 -6.41 -14.46 -6.08
N GLY A 54 -5.52 -15.00 -6.92
CA GLY A 54 -5.76 -15.06 -8.37
C GLY A 54 -4.58 -14.68 -9.27
N SER A 55 -3.50 -14.13 -8.68
CA SER A 55 -2.26 -13.84 -9.41
C SER A 55 -1.04 -14.02 -8.52
N ASP A 56 0.02 -14.61 -9.09
CA ASP A 56 1.34 -14.70 -8.47
C ASP A 56 2.32 -13.69 -9.06
N ILE A 57 1.88 -12.82 -9.96
CA ILE A 57 2.71 -11.80 -10.62
C ILE A 57 2.27 -10.42 -10.17
N MET A 58 3.24 -9.57 -9.83
CA MET A 58 3.00 -8.15 -9.55
C MET A 58 4.17 -7.28 -9.98
N SER A 59 3.93 -5.98 -10.13
CA SER A 59 4.92 -5.02 -10.61
C SER A 59 5.01 -3.78 -9.73
N PHE A 60 6.22 -3.22 -9.60
CA PHE A 60 6.50 -1.99 -8.83
C PHE A 60 7.15 -0.92 -9.71
N GLY A 61 6.78 0.34 -9.48
CA GLY A 61 7.23 1.50 -10.27
C GLY A 61 6.65 1.54 -11.69
N HIS A 62 6.86 0.49 -12.49
CA HIS A 62 6.37 0.36 -13.86
C HIS A 62 5.87 -1.06 -14.16
N ILE A 63 4.92 -1.21 -15.09
CA ILE A 63 4.23 -2.47 -15.40
C ILE A 63 5.13 -3.63 -15.90
N GLN A 64 6.33 -3.36 -16.41
CA GLN A 64 7.27 -4.40 -16.87
C GLN A 64 8.17 -4.95 -15.75
N ASN A 65 8.25 -4.27 -14.60
CA ASN A 65 9.14 -4.65 -13.49
C ASN A 65 8.48 -5.72 -12.63
N ASN A 66 8.46 -6.96 -13.13
CA ASN A 66 7.66 -8.04 -12.55
C ASN A 66 8.41 -8.85 -11.50
N TYR A 67 7.67 -9.19 -10.45
CA TYR A 67 8.06 -10.07 -9.35
C TYR A 67 7.06 -11.21 -9.24
N THR A 68 7.54 -12.38 -8.83
CA THR A 68 6.72 -13.59 -8.67
C THR A 68 6.64 -13.99 -7.21
N VAL A 69 5.45 -14.36 -6.75
CA VAL A 69 5.22 -14.88 -5.41
C VAL A 69 5.74 -16.32 -5.31
N VAL A 70 6.46 -16.61 -4.23
CA VAL A 70 7.05 -17.94 -3.95
C VAL A 70 6.56 -18.54 -2.63
N GLY A 71 5.71 -17.83 -1.89
CA GLY A 71 5.13 -18.31 -0.65
C GLY A 71 4.19 -17.31 -0.01
N GLU A 72 3.30 -17.80 0.85
CA GLU A 72 2.31 -17.00 1.56
C GLU A 72 2.30 -17.36 3.05
N ASN A 73 1.96 -16.39 3.88
CA ASN A 73 1.76 -16.56 5.31
C ASN A 73 0.42 -15.91 5.71
N ASN A 74 -0.57 -16.74 5.96
CA ASN A 74 -1.92 -16.32 6.32
C ASN A 74 -2.04 -16.05 7.81
N HIS A 75 -2.68 -14.93 8.19
CA HIS A 75 -3.05 -14.74 9.59
C HIS A 75 -4.17 -15.71 9.98
N ASN A 76 -4.01 -16.39 11.11
CA ASN A 76 -4.90 -17.48 11.53
C ASN A 76 -6.36 -17.03 11.73
N SER A 77 -6.57 -15.80 12.21
CA SER A 77 -7.90 -15.30 12.61
C SER A 77 -8.37 -14.02 11.91
N LEU A 78 -7.47 -13.31 11.21
CA LEU A 78 -7.77 -12.02 10.60
C LEU A 78 -7.69 -12.15 9.08
N ASP A 79 -8.36 -11.24 8.38
CA ASP A 79 -8.35 -11.19 6.92
C ASP A 79 -7.14 -10.40 6.39
N ILE A 80 -5.94 -10.88 6.74
CA ILE A 80 -4.66 -10.31 6.30
C ILE A 80 -3.66 -11.43 6.06
N LYS A 81 -2.81 -11.27 5.04
CA LYS A 81 -1.70 -12.19 4.76
C LYS A 81 -0.49 -11.44 4.22
N THR A 82 0.66 -12.07 4.34
CA THR A 82 1.89 -11.62 3.68
C THR A 82 2.32 -12.61 2.62
N ARG A 83 2.94 -12.11 1.54
CA ARG A 83 3.44 -12.92 0.43
C ARG A 83 4.92 -12.62 0.21
N ARG A 84 5.71 -13.66 -0.02
CA ARG A 84 7.16 -13.57 -0.27
C ARG A 84 7.42 -13.52 -1.77
N LEU A 85 8.25 -12.57 -2.20
CA LEU A 85 8.67 -12.44 -3.59
C LEU A 85 9.93 -13.26 -3.89
N ASN A 86 10.11 -13.63 -5.16
CA ASN A 86 11.27 -14.37 -5.65
C ASN A 86 12.59 -13.58 -5.53
N LYS A 87 12.54 -12.24 -5.55
CA LYS A 87 13.69 -11.33 -5.51
C LYS A 87 13.40 -10.09 -4.65
N ILE A 88 14.46 -9.40 -4.26
CA ILE A 88 14.38 -8.10 -3.59
C ILE A 88 13.89 -7.06 -4.61
N VAL A 89 12.92 -6.24 -4.21
CA VAL A 89 12.42 -5.12 -5.03
C VAL A 89 13.41 -3.97 -5.02
N THR A 90 13.73 -3.44 -6.20
CA THR A 90 14.77 -2.39 -6.36
C THR A 90 14.26 -1.06 -6.86
N GLU A 91 13.06 -1.00 -7.45
CA GLU A 91 12.55 0.22 -8.09
C GLU A 91 11.89 1.19 -7.12
N VAL A 92 11.42 0.68 -5.97
CA VAL A 92 10.64 1.45 -4.98
C VAL A 92 11.09 1.09 -3.58
N ALA A 93 10.94 2.03 -2.65
CA ALA A 93 11.18 1.76 -1.23
C ALA A 93 9.97 1.03 -0.62
N PRO A 94 10.17 0.10 0.32
CA PRO A 94 9.07 -0.44 1.12
C PRO A 94 8.40 0.66 1.97
N ALA A 95 7.09 0.54 2.17
CA ALA A 95 6.35 1.39 3.09
C ALA A 95 6.79 1.16 4.54
N GLU A 96 6.89 2.23 5.33
CA GLU A 96 7.10 2.13 6.77
C GLU A 96 5.83 1.63 7.46
N VAL A 97 5.96 0.58 8.27
CA VAL A 97 4.85 0.04 9.06
C VAL A 97 4.74 0.81 10.37
N SER A 98 3.52 1.22 10.73
CA SER A 98 3.25 1.91 11.99
C SER A 98 3.70 1.07 13.20
N SER A 99 4.49 1.68 14.09
CA SER A 99 4.94 1.04 15.34
C SER A 99 3.87 0.99 16.44
N VAL A 100 2.68 1.56 16.21
CA VAL A 100 1.58 1.61 17.20
C VAL A 100 0.86 0.27 17.31
N GLY A 101 0.63 -0.43 16.20
CA GLY A 101 -0.13 -1.67 16.16
C GLY A 101 -1.62 -1.49 16.49
N ALA A 102 -2.29 -2.59 16.85
CA ALA A 102 -3.73 -2.64 17.09
C ALA A 102 -4.11 -2.10 18.48
N VAL A 103 -3.99 -0.79 18.69
CA VAL A 103 -4.35 -0.10 19.95
C VAL A 103 -5.69 0.62 19.79
N ASN A 104 -6.64 0.33 20.69
CA ASN A 104 -7.96 0.94 20.66
C ASN A 104 -7.86 2.48 20.80
N GLY A 105 -8.52 3.20 19.89
CA GLY A 105 -8.54 4.66 19.87
C GLY A 105 -7.28 5.35 19.33
N ALA A 106 -6.19 4.62 19.03
CA ALA A 106 -4.92 5.26 18.65
C ALA A 106 -4.95 6.01 17.30
N TYR A 107 -5.93 5.71 16.46
CA TYR A 107 -6.14 6.30 15.13
C TYR A 107 -7.37 7.23 15.05
N GLN A 108 -7.88 7.69 16.20
CA GLN A 108 -9.03 8.62 16.25
C GLN A 108 -8.64 10.07 15.90
N GLU A 109 -9.65 10.86 15.54
CA GLU A 109 -9.52 12.30 15.28
C GLU A 109 -8.93 13.06 16.49
N GLY A 110 -8.11 14.07 16.21
CA GLY A 110 -7.42 14.85 17.24
C GLY A 110 -6.27 14.10 17.93
N GLY A 111 -5.98 12.86 17.51
CA GLY A 111 -4.89 12.05 18.01
C GLY A 111 -3.55 12.30 17.30
N ARG A 112 -2.69 11.28 17.32
CA ARG A 112 -1.33 11.33 16.76
C ARG A 112 -1.30 11.54 15.23
N PHE A 113 -2.27 11.00 14.50
CA PHE A 113 -2.29 11.00 13.04
C PHE A 113 -3.21 12.11 12.52
N THR A 114 -2.69 12.99 11.68
CA THR A 114 -3.38 14.22 11.23
C THR A 114 -3.98 14.12 9.83
N ALA A 115 -3.63 13.10 9.06
CA ALA A 115 -4.12 12.80 7.71
C ALA A 115 -4.04 11.30 7.44
N PHE A 116 -4.87 10.80 6.51
CA PHE A 116 -4.95 9.40 6.07
C PHE A 116 -5.11 9.35 4.55
#